data_AF-A0A662FAR9-F1
#
_entry.id   AF-A0A662FAR9-F1
#
_cell.length_a   1.000
_cell.length_b   1.000
_cell.length_c   1.000
_cell.angle_alpha   90.00
_cell.angle_beta   90.00
_cell.angle_gamma   90.00
#
_symmetry.space_group_name_H-M   'P 1'
#
loop_
_entity.id
_entity.type
_entity.pdbx_description
1 polymer ?
#
loop_
_entity_poly.entity_id
_entity_poly.type
_entity_poly.pdbx_seq_one_letter_code
_entity_poly.pdbx_strand_id
1 'polypeptide(L)'
;MVEIVKEDKLEDKKKRLLAFLKRLPPEKRIAFLKKLEEERKKEIELAEEMIKSTEEELKALEEFRDVIPQLKAVDIEELFTPEEKEIFKIARFVSERRVREEEEEKEGPERAGTIEEVVAGAQIGEEKRREEEFWQRVYALSRRPAEELYNRARELYTAAATGQITPEQQEEAIAIQYATREKLEAIAEGSYQPEERESVLNTVTQIESVTKKIREIYRGKSR
;
A
#
# COMPACT_ATOMS: atom_id res chain seq x y z
N MET A 1 4.28 -15.77 -24.20
CA MET A 1 3.41 -15.02 -25.13
C MET A 1 3.57 -13.49 -25.02
N VAL A 2 3.82 -12.91 -23.85
CA VAL A 2 3.95 -11.43 -23.69
C VAL A 2 5.21 -10.84 -24.33
N GLU A 3 6.34 -11.56 -24.31
CA GLU A 3 7.61 -11.07 -24.89
C GLU A 3 7.58 -11.05 -26.43
N ILE A 4 7.04 -12.10 -27.05
CA ILE A 4 6.87 -12.20 -28.51
C ILE A 4 6.02 -11.04 -29.05
N VAL A 5 4.92 -10.70 -28.36
CA VAL A 5 4.04 -9.57 -28.74
C VAL A 5 4.72 -8.21 -28.55
N LYS A 6 5.69 -8.09 -27.63
CA LYS A 6 6.46 -6.85 -27.43
C LYS A 6 7.51 -6.66 -28.51
N GLU A 7 8.17 -7.73 -28.95
CA GLU A 7 9.16 -7.70 -30.04
C GLU A 7 8.52 -7.30 -31.38
N ASP A 8 7.37 -7.89 -31.73
CA ASP A 8 6.62 -7.55 -32.95
C ASP A 8 6.24 -6.06 -32.99
N LYS A 9 5.77 -5.51 -31.87
CA LYS A 9 5.44 -4.08 -31.75
C LYS A 9 6.66 -3.18 -31.86
N LEU A 10 7.84 -3.65 -31.45
CA LEU A 10 9.08 -2.89 -31.51
C LEU A 10 9.63 -2.86 -32.94
N GLU A 11 9.55 -3.99 -33.65
CA GLU A 11 9.88 -4.07 -35.07
C GLU A 11 8.99 -3.15 -35.92
N ASP A 12 7.69 -3.12 -35.65
CA ASP A 12 6.76 -2.25 -36.36
C ASP A 12 7.06 -0.77 -36.16
N LYS A 13 7.45 -0.38 -34.94
CA LYS A 13 7.92 0.99 -34.66
C LYS A 13 9.19 1.32 -35.43
N LYS A 14 10.17 0.40 -35.48
CA LYS A 14 11.41 0.57 -36.26
C LYS A 14 11.09 0.73 -37.75
N LYS A 15 10.22 -0.10 -38.32
CA LYS A 15 9.79 -0.04 -39.73
C LYS A 15 9.14 1.31 -40.06
N ARG A 16 8.25 1.81 -39.19
CA ARG A 16 7.60 3.13 -39.36
C ARG A 16 8.60 4.30 -39.28
N LEU A 17 9.53 4.25 -38.34
CA LEU A 17 10.60 5.26 -38.21
C LEU A 17 11.47 5.30 -39.47
N LEU A 18 11.87 4.13 -39.98
CA LEU A 18 12.64 4.01 -41.22
C LEU A 18 11.90 4.59 -42.43
N ALA A 19 10.60 4.31 -42.56
CA ALA A 19 9.77 4.88 -43.61
C ALA A 19 9.67 6.41 -43.51
N PHE A 20 9.56 6.95 -42.29
CA PHE A 20 9.54 8.39 -42.03
C PHE A 20 10.89 9.05 -42.39
N LEU A 21 12.01 8.48 -41.96
CA LEU A 21 13.34 9.02 -42.26
C LEU A 21 13.62 9.05 -43.76
N LYS A 22 13.17 8.02 -44.50
CA LYS A 22 13.30 7.95 -45.97
C LYS A 22 12.51 9.06 -46.69
N ARG A 23 11.41 9.55 -46.11
CA ARG A 23 10.61 10.66 -46.66
C ARG A 23 11.21 12.04 -46.42
N LEU A 24 12.11 12.18 -45.44
CA LEU A 24 12.78 13.44 -45.13
C LEU A 24 13.97 13.73 -46.07
N PRO A 25 14.23 15.00 -46.40
CA PRO A 25 15.48 15.42 -47.04
C PRO A 25 16.72 15.03 -46.20
N PRO A 26 17.89 14.79 -46.83
CA PRO A 26 19.08 14.29 -46.15
C PRO A 26 19.54 15.16 -44.96
N GLU A 27 19.55 16.48 -45.12
CA GLU A 27 19.94 17.42 -44.05
C GLU A 27 19.02 17.33 -42.83
N LYS A 28 17.69 17.31 -43.07
CA LYS A 28 16.69 17.17 -42.00
C LYS A 28 16.75 15.80 -41.33
N ARG A 29 17.09 14.75 -42.09
CA ARG A 29 17.28 13.39 -41.57
C ARG A 29 18.44 13.34 -40.59
N ILE A 30 19.58 13.95 -40.93
CA ILE A 30 20.76 13.99 -40.05
C ILE A 30 20.45 14.78 -38.77
N ALA A 31 19.82 15.95 -38.89
CA ALA A 31 19.43 16.75 -37.73
C ALA A 31 18.49 15.99 -36.79
N PHE A 32 17.49 15.30 -37.35
CA PHE A 32 16.56 14.48 -36.57
C PHE A 32 17.27 13.30 -35.89
N LEU A 33 18.17 12.61 -36.60
CA LEU A 33 18.92 11.48 -36.03
C LEU A 33 19.83 11.91 -34.88
N LYS A 34 20.52 13.05 -34.99
CA LYS A 34 21.35 13.58 -33.91
C LYS A 34 20.52 13.92 -32.67
N LYS A 35 19.38 14.57 -32.87
CA LYS A 35 18.46 14.88 -31.77
C LYS A 35 17.93 13.60 -31.10
N LEU A 36 17.57 12.60 -31.90
CA LEU A 36 17.13 11.30 -31.40
C LEU A 36 18.24 10.59 -30.62
N GLU A 37 19.50 10.69 -31.07
CA GLU A 37 20.66 10.13 -30.36
C GLU A 37 20.85 10.79 -28.99
N GLU A 38 20.76 12.12 -28.90
CA GLU A 38 20.84 12.85 -27.63
C GLU A 38 19.71 12.48 -26.67
N GLU A 39 18.48 12.38 -27.15
CA GLU A 39 17.33 11.95 -26.34
C GLU A 39 17.54 10.53 -25.81
N ARG A 40 18.05 9.62 -26.65
CA ARG A 40 18.33 8.23 -26.25
C ARG A 40 19.47 8.14 -25.24
N LYS A 41 20.52 8.96 -25.36
CA LYS A 41 21.60 9.02 -24.35
C LYS A 41 21.07 9.41 -22.99
N LYS A 42 20.21 10.43 -22.91
CA LYS A 42 19.56 10.84 -21.66
C LYS A 42 18.67 9.75 -21.06
N GLU A 43 17.92 9.04 -21.91
CA GLU A 43 17.11 7.89 -21.46
C GLU A 43 17.99 6.77 -20.88
N ILE A 44 19.16 6.51 -21.47
CA ILE A 44 20.11 5.50 -20.99
C ILE A 44 20.74 5.94 -19.66
N GLU A 45 21.22 7.18 -19.56
CA GLU A 45 21.80 7.73 -18.32
C GLU A 45 20.82 7.62 -17.15
N LEU A 46 19.55 8.01 -17.37
CA LEU A 46 18.51 7.90 -16.35
C LEU A 46 18.21 6.45 -15.97
N ALA A 47 18.23 5.52 -16.94
CA ALA A 47 18.08 4.10 -16.66
C ALA A 47 19.25 3.55 -15.83
N GLU A 48 20.48 3.96 -16.15
CA GLU A 48 21.69 3.58 -15.39
C GLU A 48 21.66 4.12 -13.96
N GLU A 49 21.23 5.38 -13.77
CA GLU A 49 21.04 5.97 -12.44
C GLU A 49 20.02 5.18 -11.62
N MET A 50 18.88 4.82 -12.21
CA MET A 50 17.86 4.00 -11.53
C MET A 50 18.35 2.59 -11.21
N ILE A 51 19.11 1.96 -12.10
CA ILE A 51 19.71 0.65 -11.83
C ILE A 51 20.64 0.76 -10.63
N LYS A 52 21.54 1.75 -10.63
CA LYS A 52 22.48 1.96 -9.55
C LYS A 52 21.80 2.25 -8.21
N SER A 53 20.78 3.12 -8.18
CA SER A 53 20.04 3.40 -6.95
C SER A 53 19.33 2.15 -6.43
N THR A 54 18.76 1.34 -7.32
CA THR A 54 18.09 0.09 -6.95
C THR A 54 19.08 -0.95 -6.41
N GLU A 55 20.27 -1.05 -7.01
CA GLU A 55 21.34 -1.94 -6.50
C GLU A 55 21.80 -1.52 -5.11
N GLU A 56 21.93 -0.21 -4.85
CA GLU A 56 22.27 0.32 -3.52
C GLU A 56 21.16 0.01 -2.48
N GLU A 57 19.88 0.16 -2.86
CA GLU A 57 18.73 -0.20 -2.01
C GLU A 57 18.70 -1.70 -1.69
N LEU A 58 18.92 -2.55 -2.68
CA LEU A 58 18.97 -4.00 -2.48
C LEU A 58 20.10 -4.40 -1.54
N LYS A 59 21.28 -3.79 -1.69
CA LYS A 59 22.41 -4.04 -0.80
C LYS A 59 22.11 -3.62 0.63
N ALA A 60 21.47 -2.46 0.83
CA ALA A 60 21.05 -2.04 2.16
C ALA A 60 20.05 -3.03 2.79
N LEU A 61 19.07 -3.51 2.01
CA LEU A 61 18.11 -4.52 2.47
C LEU A 61 18.79 -5.84 2.87
N GLU A 62 19.78 -6.30 2.11
CA GLU A 62 20.57 -7.49 2.45
C GLU A 62 21.33 -7.29 3.78
N GLU A 63 21.97 -6.13 3.98
CA GLU A 63 22.66 -5.81 5.24
C GLU A 63 21.69 -5.80 6.44
N PHE A 64 20.44 -5.32 6.28
CA PHE A 64 19.44 -5.36 7.35
C PHE A 64 18.91 -6.77 7.64
N ARG A 65 18.87 -7.67 6.65
CA ARG A 65 18.38 -9.04 6.82
C ARG A 65 19.25 -9.84 7.78
N ASP A 66 20.56 -9.61 7.76
CA ASP A 66 21.53 -10.33 8.60
C ASP A 66 21.63 -9.79 10.03
N VAL A 67 21.07 -8.61 10.32
CA VAL A 67 21.11 -7.96 11.64
C VAL A 67 19.92 -8.33 12.52
N ILE A 68 18.89 -8.99 11.98
CA ILE A 68 17.74 -9.42 12.78
C ILE A 68 18.20 -10.56 13.71
N PRO A 69 18.27 -10.35 15.04
CA PRO A 69 18.60 -11.43 15.94
C PRO A 69 17.53 -12.50 15.79
N GLN A 70 17.95 -13.73 15.48
CA GLN A 70 17.07 -14.89 15.57
C GLN A 70 16.67 -15.03 17.04
N LEU A 71 15.54 -14.46 17.42
CA LEU A 71 14.93 -14.65 18.73
C LEU A 71 14.63 -16.15 18.84
N LYS A 72 15.50 -16.90 19.51
CA LYS A 72 15.15 -18.23 20.00
C LYS A 72 13.87 -18.06 20.80
N ALA A 73 12.87 -18.90 20.56
CA ALA A 73 11.69 -18.95 21.39
C ALA A 73 12.16 -19.20 22.84
N VAL A 74 12.24 -18.13 23.62
CA VAL A 74 12.51 -18.23 25.05
C VAL A 74 11.23 -18.77 25.65
N ASP A 75 11.34 -19.88 26.38
CA ASP A 75 10.19 -20.48 27.03
C ASP A 75 9.70 -19.49 28.10
N ILE A 76 8.59 -18.82 27.80
CA ILE A 76 8.07 -17.71 28.61
C ILE A 76 7.75 -18.22 30.03
N GLU A 77 7.47 -19.51 30.18
CA GLU A 77 7.27 -20.16 31.48
C GLU A 77 8.52 -20.15 32.36
N GLU A 78 9.74 -20.11 31.83
CA GLU A 78 10.94 -20.02 32.67
C GLU A 78 11.18 -18.62 33.27
N LEU A 79 10.53 -17.59 32.70
CA LEU A 79 10.69 -16.20 33.14
C LEU A 79 9.80 -15.83 34.33
N PHE A 80 8.83 -16.67 34.68
CA PHE A 80 7.93 -16.45 35.81
C PHE A 80 8.38 -17.20 37.06
N THR A 81 8.35 -16.52 38.19
CA THR A 81 8.48 -17.16 39.50
C THR A 81 7.29 -18.10 39.77
N PRO A 82 7.41 -19.09 40.68
CA PRO A 82 6.33 -20.04 40.98
C PRO A 82 5.02 -19.33 41.37
N GLU A 83 5.14 -18.22 42.10
CA GLU A 83 4.04 -17.39 42.56
C GLU A 83 3.34 -16.67 41.38
N GLU A 84 4.11 -16.14 40.43
CA GLU A 84 3.58 -15.48 39.22
C GLU A 84 2.91 -16.46 38.26
N LYS A 85 3.40 -17.71 38.18
CA LYS A 85 2.75 -18.77 37.40
C LYS A 85 1.36 -19.10 37.92
N GLU A 86 1.16 -19.06 39.23
CA GLU A 86 -0.14 -19.29 39.85
C GLU A 86 -1.09 -18.13 39.57
N ILE A 87 -0.62 -16.88 39.66
CA ILE A 87 -1.40 -15.69 39.32
C ILE A 87 -1.82 -15.72 37.84
N PHE A 88 -0.92 -16.10 36.92
CA PHE A 88 -1.21 -16.18 35.50
C PHE A 88 -2.26 -17.27 35.17
N LYS A 89 -2.18 -18.42 35.84
CA LYS A 89 -3.20 -19.48 35.74
C LYS A 89 -4.56 -18.99 36.24
N ILE A 90 -4.60 -18.28 37.37
CA ILE A 90 -5.84 -17.72 37.92
C ILE A 90 -6.42 -16.66 36.98
N ALA A 91 -5.61 -15.74 36.46
CA ALA A 91 -6.06 -14.68 35.56
C ALA A 91 -6.67 -15.22 34.25
N ARG A 92 -6.11 -16.31 33.70
CA ARG A 92 -6.61 -16.97 32.47
C ARG A 92 -8.01 -17.60 32.64
N PHE A 93 -8.42 -17.93 33.86
CA PHE A 93 -9.75 -18.49 34.16
C PHE A 93 -10.72 -17.47 34.80
N VAL A 94 -10.27 -16.28 35.17
CA VAL A 94 -11.11 -15.22 35.76
C VAL A 94 -11.65 -14.26 34.68
N SER A 95 -11.06 -14.22 33.49
CA SER A 95 -11.46 -13.34 32.39
C SER A 95 -12.85 -13.61 31.79
N GLU A 96 -13.46 -14.78 32.04
CA GLU A 96 -14.84 -15.06 31.59
C GLU A 96 -15.93 -14.55 32.54
N ARG A 97 -15.61 -14.06 33.75
CA ARG A 97 -16.62 -13.73 34.77
C ARG A 97 -16.66 -12.28 35.26
N ARG A 98 -15.84 -11.38 34.72
CA ARG A 98 -15.75 -9.97 35.17
C ARG A 98 -15.87 -8.95 34.03
N VAL A 99 -16.96 -9.01 33.26
CA VAL A 99 -17.38 -7.89 32.37
C VAL A 99 -18.45 -7.00 33.05
N ARG A 100 -18.59 -7.09 34.38
CA ARG A 100 -19.50 -6.24 35.14
C ARG A 100 -18.85 -5.89 36.46
N GLU A 101 -18.72 -4.59 36.70
CA GLU A 101 -18.31 -3.96 37.97
C GLU A 101 -16.78 -3.85 38.14
N GLU A 102 -16.23 -2.70 37.74
CA GLU A 102 -15.21 -1.90 38.48
C GLU A 102 -14.62 -0.82 37.55
N GLU A 103 -15.47 0.15 37.17
CA GLU A 103 -15.01 1.53 36.92
C GLU A 103 -15.21 2.26 38.25
N GLU A 104 -14.11 2.57 38.96
CA GLU A 104 -13.85 3.85 39.65
C GLU A 104 -12.61 3.77 40.57
N GLU A 105 -11.76 4.79 40.39
CA GLU A 105 -10.74 5.33 41.30
C GLU A 105 -9.48 4.52 41.69
N LYS A 106 -8.32 4.99 41.19
CA LYS A 106 -7.40 5.80 42.04
C LYS A 106 -6.30 6.51 41.26
N GLU A 107 -6.18 7.80 41.57
CA GLU A 107 -5.23 8.80 41.07
C GLU A 107 -3.79 8.61 41.57
N GLY A 108 -2.85 9.16 40.80
CA GLY A 108 -1.66 9.88 41.30
C GLY A 108 -0.34 9.59 40.58
N PRO A 109 0.62 10.53 40.45
CA PRO A 109 0.54 11.99 40.48
C PRO A 109 0.97 12.65 39.15
N GLU A 110 0.52 13.88 38.97
CA GLU A 110 0.82 14.79 37.87
C GLU A 110 2.33 15.03 37.71
N ARG A 111 2.85 14.75 36.51
CA ARG A 111 4.00 15.50 35.99
C ARG A 111 3.43 16.68 35.23
N ALA A 112 3.52 17.87 35.82
CA ALA A 112 3.14 19.12 35.19
C ALA A 112 4.04 19.42 33.99
N GLY A 113 3.74 18.83 32.84
CA GLY A 113 4.05 19.41 31.55
C GLY A 113 3.13 20.61 31.34
N THR A 114 3.56 21.59 30.55
CA THR A 114 2.69 22.73 30.22
C THR A 114 1.41 22.22 29.51
N ILE A 115 0.32 22.97 29.62
CA ILE A 115 -0.99 22.61 29.01
C ILE A 115 -0.82 22.26 27.51
N GLU A 116 0.12 22.91 26.83
CA GLU A 116 0.46 22.65 25.42
C GLU A 116 1.12 21.28 25.19
N GLU A 117 1.94 20.80 26.12
CA GLU A 117 2.66 19.52 26.02
C GLU A 117 1.74 18.33 26.32
N VAL A 118 0.78 18.49 27.24
CA VAL A 118 -0.26 17.49 27.51
C VAL A 118 -1.24 17.38 26.35
N VAL A 119 -1.62 18.50 25.74
CA VAL A 119 -2.50 18.53 24.55
C VAL A 119 -1.78 17.93 23.34
N ALA A 120 -0.50 18.25 23.11
CA ALA A 120 0.29 17.65 22.04
C ALA A 120 0.49 16.13 22.25
N GLY A 121 0.78 15.69 23.48
CA GLY A 121 0.90 14.26 23.80
C GLY A 121 -0.40 13.48 23.63
N ALA A 122 -1.54 14.08 23.98
CA ALA A 122 -2.87 13.49 23.76
C ALA A 122 -3.21 13.40 22.27
N GLN A 123 -2.92 14.44 21.49
CA GLN A 123 -3.11 14.44 20.03
C GLN A 123 -2.25 13.40 19.33
N ILE A 124 -0.98 13.24 19.74
CA ILE A 124 -0.07 12.20 19.22
C ILE A 124 -0.58 10.79 19.55
N GLY A 125 -1.18 10.60 20.75
CA GLY A 125 -1.76 9.33 21.15
C GLY A 125 -3.03 8.97 20.36
N GLU A 126 -3.91 9.94 20.13
CA GLU A 126 -5.13 9.77 19.32
C GLU A 126 -4.81 9.53 17.83
N GLU A 127 -3.84 10.25 17.28
CA GLU A 127 -3.44 10.10 15.88
C GLU A 127 -2.83 8.73 15.60
N LYS A 128 -1.99 8.22 16.52
CA LYS A 128 -1.46 6.85 16.44
C LYS A 128 -2.55 5.78 16.51
N ARG A 129 -3.52 5.93 17.42
CA ARG A 129 -4.66 5.01 17.52
C ARG A 129 -5.47 4.99 16.23
N ARG A 130 -5.72 6.16 15.65
CA ARG A 130 -6.47 6.30 14.40
C ARG A 130 -5.73 5.68 13.21
N GLU A 131 -4.41 5.83 13.16
CA GLU A 131 -3.57 5.17 12.16
C GLU A 131 -3.61 3.63 12.32
N GLU A 132 -3.51 3.12 13.55
CA GLU A 132 -3.62 1.68 13.83
C GLU A 132 -5.00 1.13 13.40
N GLU A 133 -6.09 1.82 13.72
CA GLU A 133 -7.45 1.48 13.31
C GLU A 133 -7.60 1.46 11.78
N PHE A 134 -7.00 2.44 11.10
CA PHE A 134 -6.97 2.49 9.64
C PHE A 134 -6.27 1.27 9.05
N TRP A 135 -5.07 0.92 9.55
CA TRP A 135 -4.33 -0.24 9.06
C TRP A 135 -5.01 -1.58 9.37
N GLN A 136 -5.66 -1.70 10.53
CA GLN A 136 -6.49 -2.87 10.83
C GLN A 136 -7.64 -3.01 9.83
N ARG A 137 -8.27 -1.89 9.44
CA ARG A 137 -9.32 -1.89 8.42
C ARG A 137 -8.80 -2.29 7.05
N VAL A 138 -7.65 -1.76 6.64
CA VAL A 138 -6.97 -2.15 5.39
C VAL A 138 -6.71 -3.66 5.37
N TYR A 139 -6.15 -4.20 6.46
CA TYR A 139 -5.85 -5.61 6.59
C TYR A 139 -7.10 -6.50 6.53
N ALA A 140 -8.18 -6.08 7.19
CA ALA A 140 -9.45 -6.78 7.13
C ALA A 140 -10.04 -6.79 5.69
N LEU A 141 -9.86 -5.71 4.93
CA LEU A 141 -10.30 -5.61 3.55
C LEU A 141 -9.41 -6.41 2.58
N SER A 142 -8.10 -6.46 2.78
CA SER A 142 -7.19 -7.17 1.86
C SER A 142 -7.43 -8.68 1.83
N ARG A 143 -7.92 -9.25 2.94
CA ARG A 143 -8.35 -10.65 3.05
C ARG A 143 -9.68 -10.97 2.37
N ARG A 144 -10.50 -9.98 2.01
CA ARG A 144 -11.79 -10.22 1.34
C ARG A 144 -11.60 -10.52 -0.15
N PRO A 145 -12.54 -11.22 -0.81
CA PRO A 145 -12.52 -11.40 -2.27
C PRO A 145 -12.50 -10.06 -3.03
N ALA A 146 -11.88 -10.03 -4.21
CA ALA A 146 -11.83 -8.83 -5.04
C ALA A 146 -13.22 -8.32 -5.44
N GLU A 147 -14.18 -9.23 -5.66
CA GLU A 147 -15.56 -8.86 -6.01
C GLU A 147 -16.26 -8.07 -4.89
N GLU A 148 -16.03 -8.43 -3.64
CA GLU A 148 -16.59 -7.69 -2.49
C GLU A 148 -16.02 -6.27 -2.42
N LEU A 149 -14.70 -6.13 -2.65
CA LEU A 149 -14.04 -4.82 -2.70
C LEU A 149 -14.60 -3.96 -3.84
N TYR A 150 -14.88 -4.57 -4.99
CA TYR A 150 -15.52 -3.90 -6.12
C TYR A 150 -16.93 -3.42 -5.82
N ASN A 151 -17.77 -4.28 -5.24
CA ASN A 151 -19.13 -3.90 -4.86
C ASN A 151 -19.10 -2.76 -3.85
N ARG A 152 -18.20 -2.83 -2.87
CA ARG A 152 -18.05 -1.77 -1.87
C ARG A 152 -17.57 -0.45 -2.47
N ALA A 153 -16.58 -0.49 -3.37
CA ALA A 153 -16.14 0.70 -4.10
C ALA A 153 -17.28 1.29 -4.94
N ARG A 154 -18.12 0.46 -5.56
CA ARG A 154 -19.26 0.92 -6.35
C ARG A 154 -20.32 1.61 -5.48
N GLU A 155 -20.63 1.07 -4.31
CA GLU A 155 -21.52 1.71 -3.33
C GLU A 155 -21.02 3.10 -2.94
N LEU A 156 -19.74 3.21 -2.59
CA LEU A 156 -19.11 4.49 -2.26
C LEU A 156 -19.15 5.47 -3.44
N TYR A 157 -18.93 5.00 -4.66
CA TYR A 157 -19.07 5.83 -5.86
C TYR A 157 -20.50 6.34 -6.03
N THR A 158 -21.50 5.49 -5.85
CA THR A 158 -22.91 5.91 -5.94
C THR A 158 -23.26 6.94 -4.88
N ALA A 159 -22.81 6.74 -3.64
CA ALA A 159 -23.01 7.69 -2.54
C ALA A 159 -22.34 9.04 -2.86
N ALA A 160 -21.07 9.02 -3.29
CA ALA A 160 -20.32 10.21 -3.66
C ALA A 160 -20.98 10.99 -4.82
N ALA A 161 -21.48 10.27 -5.83
CA ALA A 161 -22.19 10.84 -6.98
C ALA A 161 -23.52 11.49 -6.58
N THR A 162 -24.24 10.93 -5.60
CA THR A 162 -25.50 11.50 -5.09
C THR A 162 -25.34 12.73 -4.21
N GLY A 163 -24.11 13.16 -3.92
CA GLY A 163 -23.87 14.36 -3.13
C GLY A 163 -23.35 14.11 -1.73
N GLN A 164 -23.57 12.90 -1.18
CA GLN A 164 -23.14 12.51 0.16
C GLN A 164 -21.65 12.21 0.16
N ILE A 165 -20.89 13.05 0.86
CA ILE A 165 -19.44 12.92 1.02
C ILE A 165 -19.16 13.01 2.51
N THR A 166 -18.85 11.87 3.14
CA THR A 166 -18.36 11.86 4.52
C THR A 166 -16.85 11.58 4.55
N PRO A 167 -16.12 12.10 5.54
CA PRO A 167 -14.70 11.78 5.74
C PRO A 167 -14.47 10.27 5.88
N GLU A 168 -15.39 9.56 6.53
CA GLU A 168 -15.33 8.11 6.71
C GLU A 168 -15.42 7.34 5.38
N GLN A 169 -16.26 7.80 4.44
CA GLN A 169 -16.37 7.20 3.11
C GLN A 169 -15.13 7.46 2.26
N GLN A 170 -14.50 8.62 2.43
CA GLN A 170 -13.22 8.93 1.80
C GLN A 170 -12.11 8.03 2.34
N GLU A 171 -12.03 7.88 3.66
CA GLU A 171 -11.07 7.01 4.33
C GLU A 171 -11.29 5.54 3.95
N GLU A 172 -12.55 5.11 3.83
CA GLU A 172 -12.90 3.77 3.33
C GLU A 172 -12.46 3.56 1.88
N ALA A 173 -12.67 4.55 0.99
CA ALA A 173 -12.21 4.47 -0.39
C ALA A 173 -10.67 4.37 -0.49
N ILE A 174 -9.96 5.06 0.42
CA ILE A 174 -8.49 4.95 0.54
C ILE A 174 -8.13 3.54 1.03
N ALA A 175 -8.79 3.03 2.08
CA ALA A 175 -8.51 1.70 2.62
C ALA A 175 -8.75 0.59 1.58
N ILE A 176 -9.81 0.68 0.78
CA ILE A 176 -10.08 -0.23 -0.35
C ILE A 176 -8.94 -0.17 -1.36
N GLN A 177 -8.39 1.01 -1.63
CA GLN A 177 -7.28 1.15 -2.59
C GLN A 177 -6.01 0.47 -2.09
N TYR A 178 -5.66 0.61 -0.80
CA TYR A 178 -4.52 -0.10 -0.20
C TYR A 178 -4.73 -1.62 -0.23
N ALA A 179 -5.92 -2.09 0.15
CA ALA A 179 -6.28 -3.51 0.09
C ALA A 179 -6.23 -4.06 -1.35
N THR A 180 -6.59 -3.24 -2.34
CA THR A 180 -6.53 -3.58 -3.77
C THR A 180 -5.08 -3.71 -4.26
N ARG A 181 -4.17 -2.87 -3.74
CA ARG A 181 -2.74 -2.93 -4.08
C ARG A 181 -2.08 -4.22 -3.59
N GLU A 182 -2.38 -4.67 -2.37
CA GLU A 182 -1.87 -5.97 -1.89
C GLU A 182 -2.31 -7.14 -2.79
N LYS A 183 -3.50 -7.06 -3.38
CA LYS A 183 -3.95 -8.09 -4.33
C LYS A 183 -3.18 -8.05 -5.65
N LEU A 184 -2.80 -6.86 -6.13
CA LEU A 184 -1.93 -6.73 -7.30
C LEU A 184 -0.53 -7.31 -7.03
N GLU A 185 0.01 -7.05 -5.85
CA GLU A 185 1.30 -7.60 -5.40
C GLU A 185 1.23 -9.13 -5.35
N ALA A 186 0.19 -9.69 -4.73
CA ALA A 186 -0.03 -11.14 -4.73
C ALA A 186 -0.22 -11.74 -6.13
N ILE A 187 -0.84 -11.02 -7.08
CA ILE A 187 -0.90 -11.44 -8.50
C ILE A 187 0.49 -11.42 -9.15
N ALA A 188 1.32 -10.41 -8.83
CA ALA A 188 2.66 -10.26 -9.38
C ALA A 188 3.60 -11.36 -8.86
N GLU A 189 3.48 -11.73 -7.58
CA GLU A 189 4.23 -12.80 -6.91
C GLU A 189 3.81 -14.20 -7.38
N GLY A 190 2.69 -14.31 -8.10
CA GLY A 190 2.19 -15.60 -8.60
C GLY A 190 1.34 -16.38 -7.60
N SER A 191 0.81 -15.71 -6.56
CA SER A 191 -0.02 -16.32 -5.52
C SER A 191 -1.43 -16.74 -5.99
N TYR A 192 -1.82 -16.37 -7.21
CA TYR A 192 -3.09 -16.75 -7.83
C TYR A 192 -2.91 -17.83 -8.90
N GLN A 193 -3.86 -18.75 -8.98
CA GLN A 193 -3.87 -19.73 -10.06
C GLN A 193 -4.07 -19.05 -11.43
N PRO A 194 -3.48 -19.58 -12.52
CA PRO A 194 -3.59 -18.98 -13.85
C PRO A 194 -5.03 -18.73 -14.33
N GLU A 195 -5.96 -19.59 -13.93
CA GLU A 195 -7.38 -19.55 -14.31
C GLU A 195 -8.13 -18.40 -13.61
N GLU A 196 -7.76 -18.09 -12.37
CA GLU A 196 -8.37 -17.03 -11.57
C GLU A 196 -7.68 -15.67 -11.76
N ARG A 197 -6.40 -15.70 -12.14
CA ARG A 197 -5.54 -14.53 -12.26
C ARG A 197 -6.14 -13.45 -13.17
N GLU A 198 -6.66 -13.83 -14.33
CA GLU A 198 -7.23 -12.88 -15.28
C GLU A 198 -8.52 -12.24 -14.74
N SER A 199 -9.38 -13.04 -14.09
CA SER A 199 -10.61 -12.57 -13.45
C SER A 199 -10.31 -11.57 -12.32
N VAL A 200 -9.40 -11.94 -11.41
CA VAL A 200 -9.03 -11.08 -10.27
C VAL A 200 -8.36 -9.80 -10.75
N LEU A 201 -7.48 -9.87 -11.76
CA LEU A 201 -6.82 -8.69 -12.34
C LEU A 201 -7.83 -7.72 -12.98
N ASN A 202 -8.82 -8.25 -13.70
CA ASN A 202 -9.90 -7.45 -14.29
C ASN A 202 -10.74 -6.77 -13.21
N THR A 203 -11.11 -7.48 -12.14
CA THR A 203 -11.88 -6.90 -11.03
C THR A 203 -11.07 -5.82 -10.30
N VAL A 204 -9.78 -6.07 -10.06
CA VAL A 204 -8.89 -5.12 -9.38
C VAL A 204 -8.69 -3.83 -10.19
N THR A 205 -8.44 -3.94 -11.50
CA THR A 205 -8.33 -2.75 -12.37
C THR A 205 -9.63 -1.94 -12.42
N GLN A 206 -10.79 -2.61 -12.35
CA GLN A 206 -12.08 -1.91 -12.20
C GLN A 206 -12.19 -1.16 -10.86
N ILE A 207 -11.75 -1.76 -9.75
CA ILE A 207 -11.71 -1.10 -8.43
C ILE A 207 -10.85 0.17 -8.48
N GLU A 208 -9.65 0.10 -9.07
CA GLU A 208 -8.78 1.28 -9.22
C GLU A 208 -9.46 2.40 -10.00
N SER A 209 -10.17 2.05 -11.08
CA SER A 209 -10.90 3.04 -11.88
C SER A 209 -12.03 3.73 -11.09
N VAL A 210 -12.73 2.97 -10.25
CA VAL A 210 -13.87 3.46 -9.44
C VAL A 210 -13.34 4.32 -8.29
N THR A 211 -12.35 3.83 -7.54
CA THR A 211 -11.73 4.57 -6.43
C THR A 211 -11.05 5.86 -6.90
N LYS A 212 -10.46 5.87 -8.09
CA LYS A 212 -9.95 7.10 -8.72
C LYS A 212 -11.04 8.13 -8.96
N LYS A 213 -12.18 7.72 -9.55
CA LYS A 213 -13.33 8.62 -9.79
C LYS A 213 -13.90 9.17 -8.48
N ILE A 214 -14.00 8.32 -7.46
CA ILE A 214 -14.41 8.72 -6.11
C ILE A 214 -13.49 9.83 -5.58
N ARG A 215 -12.17 9.65 -5.69
CA ARG A 215 -11.18 10.65 -5.27
C ARG A 215 -11.30 11.96 -6.04
N GLU A 216 -11.57 11.91 -7.35
CA GLU A 216 -11.80 13.11 -8.16
C GLU A 216 -13.04 13.89 -7.70
N ILE A 217 -14.12 13.18 -7.36
CA ILE A 217 -15.33 13.78 -6.79
C ILE A 217 -15.03 14.44 -5.44
N TYR A 218 -14.29 13.77 -4.56
CA TYR A 218 -13.86 14.34 -3.28
C TYR A 218 -13.00 15.59 -3.46
N ARG A 219 -12.02 15.57 -4.38
CA ARG A 219 -11.15 16.72 -4.67
C ARG A 219 -11.90 17.90 -5.30
N GLY A 220 -12.93 17.62 -6.10
CA GLY A 220 -13.75 18.63 -6.76
C GLY A 220 -14.69 19.40 -5.84
N LYS A 221 -15.17 18.78 -4.74
CA LYS A 221 -16.03 19.45 -3.75
C LYS A 221 -15.29 20.14 -2.60
N SER A 222 -13.99 19.89 -2.47
CA SER A 222 -13.14 20.53 -1.45
C SER A 222 -12.55 21.87 -1.90
N ARG A 223 -13.00 22.41 -3.04
CA ARG A 223 -12.71 23.75 -3.58
C ARG A 223 -13.99 24.58 -3.59
#